data_AF-A0A1D7XNV7-F1
#
_entry.id   AF-A0A1D7XNV7-F1
#
_cell.length_a   1.000
_cell.length_b   1.000
_cell.length_c   1.000
_cell.angle_alpha   90.00
_cell.angle_beta   90.00
_cell.angle_gamma   90.00
#
_symmetry.space_group_name_H-M   'P 1'
#
loop_
_entity.id
_entity.type
_entity.pdbx_description
1 polymer ?
#
loop_
_entity_poly.entity_id
_entity_poly.type
_entity_poly.pdbx_seq_one_letter_code
_entity_poly.pdbx_strand_id
1 'polypeptide(L)'
;MMENMLANGLVIFLIVPNIFDVHLNKQKRGTIMEVNVIKKKLAEKIAFKLATKINNQAETDNLHFVKMKYGLEVLVINLSKIFLILMMAEILGILKGTLIIMLSFALIRRYAFGVHAKGSINCTITTSLCFFIGACIPKFLNITNYIILIIFFQVILLLYLYSPADTEARPLLGKKLRSKLKMKALFSACILMILSFSINDSDLKFYISYGVLCESITITPIIYKLFGRGYKNYERYKEAIH
;
A
#
# COMPACT_ATOMS: atom_id res chain seq x y z
N MET A 1 -17.90 6.38 23.37
CA MET A 1 -17.85 5.42 22.23
C MET A 1 -16.81 5.79 21.17
N MET A 2 -16.43 7.07 21.02
CA MET A 2 -15.39 7.54 20.10
C MET A 2 -13.95 7.33 20.61
N GLU A 3 -13.76 7.28 21.93
CA GLU A 3 -12.45 7.03 22.57
C GLU A 3 -11.96 5.58 22.40
N ASN A 4 -12.86 4.59 22.35
CA ASN A 4 -12.51 3.19 22.08
C ASN A 4 -12.15 2.91 20.61
N MET A 5 -12.40 3.84 19.69
CA MET A 5 -11.93 3.76 18.30
C MET A 5 -10.50 4.32 18.15
N LEU A 6 -10.13 5.34 18.94
CA LEU A 6 -8.77 5.89 18.97
C LEU A 6 -7.80 4.96 19.71
N ALA A 7 -8.23 4.34 20.81
CA ALA A 7 -7.40 3.38 21.55
C ALA A 7 -7.02 2.15 20.70
N ASN A 8 -7.93 1.62 19.88
CA ASN A 8 -7.65 0.50 18.99
C ASN A 8 -6.82 0.89 17.73
N GLY A 9 -6.73 2.19 17.40
CA GLY A 9 -5.81 2.72 16.39
C GLY A 9 -4.40 2.97 16.93
N LEU A 10 -4.29 3.30 18.23
CA LEU A 10 -3.02 3.57 18.91
C LEU A 10 -2.27 2.29 19.31
N VAL A 11 -2.98 1.23 19.68
CA VAL A 11 -2.36 -0.05 20.13
C VAL A 11 -1.71 -0.83 18.98
N ILE A 12 -2.07 -0.54 17.71
CA ILE A 12 -1.40 -1.14 16.53
C ILE A 12 0.01 -0.54 16.31
N PHE A 13 0.32 0.61 16.90
CA PHE A 13 1.59 1.32 16.69
C PHE A 13 2.63 1.15 17.82
N LEU A 14 2.31 0.39 18.88
CA LEU A 14 3.18 0.25 20.05
C LEU A 14 3.97 -1.07 20.13
N ILE A 15 3.99 -1.89 19.08
CA ILE A 15 4.81 -3.12 19.07
C ILE A 15 5.54 -3.24 17.73
N VAL A 16 6.58 -2.43 17.55
CA VAL A 16 7.69 -2.73 16.63
C VAL A 16 8.97 -2.71 17.46
N PRO A 17 9.50 -3.87 17.89
CA PRO A 17 10.87 -3.93 18.36
C PRO A 17 11.83 -3.88 17.16
N ASN A 18 12.93 -3.14 17.31
CA ASN A 18 14.17 -3.19 16.52
C ASN A 18 14.20 -2.61 15.09
N ILE A 19 14.13 -1.28 14.98
CA ILE A 19 14.93 -0.54 13.97
C ILE A 19 15.67 0.62 14.65
N PHE A 20 16.25 0.34 15.82
CA PHE A 20 17.15 1.23 16.51
C PHE A 20 18.34 0.41 16.99
N ASP A 21 19.28 0.16 16.09
CA ASP A 21 20.66 -0.07 16.50
C ASP A 21 21.23 1.32 16.85
N VAL A 22 20.81 1.85 18.00
CA VAL A 22 21.51 2.97 18.63
C VAL A 22 22.79 2.37 19.21
N HIS A 23 23.83 2.30 18.39
CA HIS A 23 25.19 2.32 18.93
C HIS A 23 25.42 3.71 19.53
N LEU A 24 25.05 3.86 20.81
CA LEU A 24 25.49 4.96 21.67
C LEU A 24 27.01 4.82 21.87
N ASN A 25 27.79 5.25 20.88
CA ASN A 25 29.22 5.42 21.08
C ASN A 25 29.46 6.81 21.67
N LYS A 26 29.62 6.89 22.99
CA LYS A 26 30.16 8.08 23.66
C LYS A 26 31.61 8.24 23.20
N GLN A 27 31.89 9.15 22.26
CA GLN A 27 33.05 10.05 22.37
C GLN A 27 33.14 11.16 21.30
N LYS A 28 33.41 12.35 21.83
CA LYS A 28 34.08 13.54 21.28
C LYS A 28 33.32 14.47 20.32
N ARG A 29 32.81 15.53 20.96
CA ARG A 29 32.73 16.94 20.54
C ARG A 29 33.55 17.30 19.29
N GLY A 30 32.89 18.03 18.40
CA GLY A 30 33.51 18.83 17.34
C GLY A 30 33.75 18.03 16.06
N THR A 31 33.32 18.57 14.92
CA THR A 31 33.78 18.15 13.57
C THR A 31 33.07 16.98 12.87
N ILE A 32 31.85 16.56 13.26
CA ILE A 32 31.06 15.56 12.48
C ILE A 32 29.67 16.09 12.03
N MET A 33 29.34 17.37 12.27
CA MET A 33 28.10 17.95 11.70
C MET A 33 28.15 18.16 10.17
N GLU A 34 29.32 18.04 9.52
CA GLU A 34 29.46 18.27 8.07
C GLU A 34 29.41 17.01 7.19
N VAL A 35 29.34 15.80 7.75
CA VAL A 35 29.50 14.56 6.92
C VAL A 35 28.17 13.87 6.56
N ASN A 36 26.99 14.39 6.94
CA ASN A 36 25.73 13.72 6.56
C ASN A 36 24.52 14.62 6.22
N VAL A 37 24.77 15.82 5.70
CA VAL A 37 23.78 16.55 4.86
C VAL A 37 23.75 15.93 3.44
N ILE A 38 23.76 14.59 3.36
CA ILE A 38 23.67 13.85 2.10
C ILE A 38 22.31 14.15 1.48
N LYS A 39 22.33 14.75 0.29
CA LYS A 39 21.21 14.96 -0.66
C LYS A 39 19.85 14.42 -0.17
N LYS A 40 19.12 15.18 0.67
CA LYS A 40 17.72 14.86 0.99
C LYS A 40 16.93 14.75 -0.32
N LYS A 41 16.22 13.65 -0.52
CA LYS A 41 15.33 13.47 -1.68
C LYS A 41 14.30 14.60 -1.69
N LEU A 42 13.83 15.00 -2.87
CA LEU A 42 12.88 16.12 -3.01
C LEU A 42 11.64 15.94 -2.10
N ALA A 43 11.13 14.71 -1.99
CA ALA A 43 10.02 14.38 -1.11
C ALA A 43 10.30 14.66 0.38
N GLU A 44 11.50 14.31 0.86
CA GLU A 44 11.92 14.58 2.25
C GLU A 44 12.02 16.09 2.54
N LYS A 45 12.48 16.89 1.55
CA LYS A 45 12.54 18.35 1.69
C LYS A 45 11.14 18.95 1.79
N ILE A 46 10.21 18.52 0.94
CA ILE A 46 8.82 18.98 0.95
C ILE A 46 8.14 18.57 2.26
N ALA A 47 8.27 17.30 2.65
CA ALA A 47 7.68 16.77 3.88
C ALA A 47 8.23 17.49 5.12
N PHE A 48 9.54 17.77 5.18
CA PHE A 48 10.14 18.53 6.26
C PHE A 48 9.57 19.95 6.34
N LYS A 49 9.51 20.68 5.22
CA LYS A 49 8.93 22.05 5.18
C LYS A 49 7.48 22.08 5.64
N LEU A 50 6.66 21.12 5.21
CA LEU A 50 5.26 21.00 5.61
C LEU A 50 5.16 20.67 7.11
N ALA A 51 5.92 19.69 7.59
CA ALA A 51 5.93 19.28 8.99
C ALA A 51 6.35 20.42 9.92
N THR A 52 7.40 21.18 9.58
CA THR A 52 7.85 22.33 10.37
C THR A 52 6.82 23.46 10.39
N LYS A 53 6.11 23.69 9.27
CA LYS A 53 5.05 24.71 9.21
C LYS A 53 3.87 24.37 10.12
N ILE A 54 3.48 23.09 10.16
CA ILE A 54 2.41 22.60 11.03
C ILE A 54 2.86 22.59 12.50
N ASN A 55 4.10 22.17 12.78
CA ASN A 55 4.63 22.10 14.14
C ASN A 55 4.87 23.48 14.78
N ASN A 56 5.23 24.50 13.99
CA ASN A 56 5.34 25.86 14.53
C ASN A 56 3.98 26.44 14.97
N GLN A 57 2.86 25.78 14.63
CA GLN A 57 1.51 26.16 15.05
C GLN A 57 0.98 25.31 16.21
N ALA A 58 1.67 24.23 16.59
CA ALA A 58 1.27 23.32 17.64
C ALA A 58 2.52 22.84 18.39
N GLU A 59 2.70 23.24 19.65
CA GLU A 59 3.76 22.73 20.53
C GLU A 59 3.60 21.21 20.74
N THR A 60 4.06 20.40 19.76
CA THR A 60 3.90 18.94 19.81
C THR A 60 5.19 18.24 20.20
N ASP A 61 5.03 17.19 21.01
CA ASP A 61 6.10 16.29 21.46
C ASP A 61 6.91 15.72 20.27
N ASN A 62 8.22 15.52 20.47
CA ASN A 62 9.18 15.10 19.45
C ASN A 62 8.74 13.82 18.72
N LEU A 63 8.07 12.89 19.41
CA LEU A 63 7.56 11.65 18.80
C LEU A 63 6.41 11.93 17.81
N HIS A 64 5.53 12.88 18.13
CA HIS A 64 4.44 13.29 17.25
C HIS A 64 4.96 13.96 15.98
N PHE A 65 5.96 14.84 16.12
CA PHE A 65 6.62 15.48 14.99
C PHE A 65 7.25 14.46 14.04
N VAL A 66 7.99 13.47 14.55
CA VAL A 66 8.63 12.43 13.74
C VAL A 66 7.59 11.60 12.98
N LYS A 67 6.51 11.19 13.65
CA LYS A 67 5.40 10.44 13.02
C LYS A 67 4.72 11.25 11.92
N MET A 68 4.43 12.52 12.18
CA MET A 68 3.81 13.42 11.21
C MET A 68 4.70 13.62 9.98
N LYS A 69 5.98 13.91 10.17
CA LYS A 69 6.94 14.09 9.08
C LYS A 69 7.01 12.84 8.20
N TYR A 70 7.10 11.65 8.80
CA TYR A 70 7.13 10.39 8.05
C TYR A 70 5.83 10.17 7.27
N GLY A 71 4.67 10.44 7.88
CA GLY A 71 3.38 10.36 7.19
C GLY A 71 3.30 11.28 5.97
N LEU A 72 3.77 12.52 6.11
CA LEU A 72 3.86 13.49 5.01
C LEU A 72 4.83 13.04 3.92
N GLU A 73 5.97 12.45 4.29
CA GLU A 73 6.94 11.93 3.33
C GLU A 73 6.34 10.81 2.47
N VAL A 74 5.68 9.84 3.11
CA VAL A 74 4.98 8.75 2.41
C VAL A 74 3.88 9.29 1.50
N LEU A 75 3.12 10.29 1.98
CA LEU A 75 2.07 10.95 1.20
C LEU A 75 2.65 11.61 -0.05
N VAL A 76 3.70 12.43 0.09
CA VAL A 76 4.34 13.12 -1.04
C VAL A 76 4.89 12.12 -2.05
N ILE A 77 5.57 11.07 -1.59
CA ILE A 77 6.09 10.01 -2.48
C ILE A 77 4.97 9.35 -3.28
N ASN A 78 3.85 9.01 -2.64
CA ASN A 78 2.74 8.35 -3.32
C ASN A 78 2.01 9.30 -4.28
N LEU A 79 1.81 10.56 -3.91
CA LEU A 79 1.22 11.56 -4.82
C LEU A 79 2.09 11.77 -6.06
N SER A 80 3.41 11.88 -5.90
CA SER A 80 4.33 11.99 -7.04
C SER A 80 4.24 10.78 -7.98
N LYS A 81 4.08 9.57 -7.43
CA LYS A 81 3.89 8.36 -8.24
C LYS A 81 2.56 8.37 -9.00
N ILE A 82 1.47 8.72 -8.32
CA ILE A 82 0.14 8.82 -8.94
C ILE A 82 0.19 9.81 -10.10
N PHE A 83 0.78 10.99 -9.88
CA PHE A 83 0.93 12.00 -10.93
C PHE A 83 1.70 11.46 -12.15
N LEU A 84 2.84 10.80 -11.93
CA LEU A 84 3.64 10.22 -13.01
C LEU A 84 2.89 9.13 -13.78
N ILE A 85 2.15 8.27 -13.08
CA ILE A 85 1.35 7.19 -13.70
C ILE A 85 0.24 7.79 -14.57
N LEU A 86 -0.50 8.77 -14.05
CA LEU A 86 -1.61 9.39 -14.77
C LEU A 86 -1.14 10.20 -15.97
N MET A 87 -0.02 10.93 -15.85
CA MET A 87 0.57 11.65 -16.98
C MET A 87 0.93 10.70 -18.12
N MET A 88 1.58 9.57 -17.81
CA MET A 88 1.92 8.57 -18.83
C MET A 88 0.68 7.91 -19.43
N ALA A 89 -0.34 7.64 -18.61
CA ALA A 89 -1.61 7.07 -19.09
C ALA A 89 -2.35 8.01 -20.05
N GLU A 90 -2.27 9.34 -19.83
CA GLU A 90 -2.83 10.35 -20.72
C GLU A 90 -2.10 10.38 -22.06
N ILE A 91 -0.77 10.37 -22.06
CA ILE A 91 0.05 10.29 -23.29
C ILE A 91 -0.30 9.05 -24.12
N LEU A 92 -0.60 7.93 -23.45
CA LEU A 92 -0.98 6.67 -24.09
C LEU A 92 -2.48 6.57 -24.45
N GLY A 93 -3.31 7.56 -24.12
CA GLY A 93 -4.75 7.55 -24.38
C GLY A 93 -5.51 6.46 -23.62
N ILE A 94 -5.04 6.08 -22.44
CA ILE A 94 -5.62 5.03 -21.56
C ILE A 94 -5.91 5.55 -20.14
N LEU A 95 -6.02 6.87 -19.97
CA LEU A 95 -6.22 7.52 -18.66
C LEU A 95 -7.44 6.96 -17.92
N LYS A 96 -8.59 6.87 -18.58
CA LYS A 96 -9.85 6.39 -17.99
C LYS A 96 -9.71 4.98 -17.39
N GLY A 97 -9.20 4.03 -18.19
CA GLY A 97 -9.00 2.65 -17.74
C GLY A 97 -7.99 2.54 -16.60
N THR A 98 -6.87 3.26 -16.73
CA THR A 98 -5.81 3.29 -15.70
C THR A 98 -6.34 3.83 -14.37
N LEU A 99 -7.10 4.93 -14.38
CA LEU A 99 -7.66 5.55 -13.17
C LEU A 99 -8.61 4.60 -12.44
N ILE A 100 -9.49 3.92 -13.17
CA ILE A 100 -10.44 2.97 -12.58
C ILE A 100 -9.71 1.77 -11.98
N ILE A 101 -8.76 1.18 -12.73
CA ILE A 101 -7.92 0.08 -12.24
C ILE A 101 -7.18 0.50 -10.96
N MET A 102 -6.56 1.68 -10.95
CA MET A 102 -5.86 2.25 -9.79
C MET A 102 -6.77 2.39 -8.57
N LEU A 103 -7.98 2.90 -8.76
CA LEU A 103 -8.93 3.12 -7.67
C LEU A 103 -9.41 1.79 -7.09
N SER A 104 -9.81 0.85 -7.94
CA SER A 104 -10.25 -0.49 -7.53
C SER A 104 -9.14 -1.26 -6.80
N PHE A 105 -7.91 -1.18 -7.32
CA PHE A 105 -6.72 -1.72 -6.66
C PHE A 105 -6.53 -1.12 -5.25
N ALA A 106 -6.56 0.21 -5.13
CA ALA A 106 -6.33 0.90 -3.86
C ALA A 106 -7.40 0.61 -2.80
N LEU A 107 -8.67 0.44 -3.21
CA LEU A 107 -9.79 0.12 -2.32
C LEU A 107 -9.59 -1.24 -1.62
N ILE A 108 -9.14 -2.24 -2.37
CA ILE A 108 -8.83 -3.56 -1.82
C ILE A 108 -7.55 -3.51 -0.99
N ARG A 109 -6.51 -2.85 -1.51
CA ARG A 109 -5.18 -2.78 -0.90
C ARG A 109 -5.17 -2.20 0.50
N ARG A 110 -6.07 -1.24 0.76
CA ARG A 110 -6.29 -0.66 2.08
C ARG A 110 -6.52 -1.72 3.17
N TYR A 111 -7.16 -2.84 2.83
CA TYR A 111 -7.52 -3.90 3.77
C TYR A 111 -6.74 -5.19 3.56
N ALA A 112 -6.41 -5.53 2.32
CA ALA A 112 -5.67 -6.73 1.97
C ALA A 112 -4.17 -6.64 2.30
N PHE A 113 -3.64 -5.42 2.39
CA PHE A 113 -2.19 -5.16 2.49
C PHE A 113 -1.47 -5.80 1.30
N GLY A 114 -0.32 -6.43 1.47
CA GLY A 114 0.41 -7.08 0.37
C GLY A 114 1.80 -6.53 0.13
N VAL A 115 2.44 -7.09 -0.89
CA VAL A 115 3.87 -6.88 -1.08
C VAL A 115 4.20 -5.43 -1.41
N HIS A 116 5.28 -4.91 -0.84
CA HIS A 116 5.95 -3.72 -1.34
C HIS A 116 7.37 -4.11 -1.72
N ALA A 117 7.79 -3.77 -2.95
CA ALA A 117 9.17 -4.01 -3.36
C ALA A 117 10.15 -3.32 -2.40
N LYS A 118 11.38 -3.84 -2.27
CA LYS A 118 12.45 -3.18 -1.48
C LYS A 118 12.77 -1.79 -2.03
N GLY A 119 12.70 -1.64 -3.37
CA GLY A 119 12.87 -0.38 -4.08
C GLY A 119 11.56 0.31 -4.44
N SER A 120 11.42 1.58 -4.08
CA SER A 120 10.26 2.41 -4.43
C SER A 120 10.05 2.55 -5.94
N ILE A 121 11.14 2.66 -6.71
CA ILE A 121 11.12 2.80 -8.18
C ILE A 121 10.64 1.51 -8.84
N ASN A 122 11.21 0.36 -8.46
CA ASN A 122 10.81 -0.93 -9.00
C ASN A 122 9.32 -1.18 -8.80
N CYS A 123 8.80 -0.87 -7.60
CA CYS A 123 7.37 -0.96 -7.33
C CYS A 123 6.55 -0.06 -8.26
N THR A 124 6.98 1.20 -8.46
CA THR A 124 6.30 2.12 -9.38
C THR A 124 6.26 1.53 -10.79
N ILE A 125 7.40 1.08 -11.32
CA ILE A 125 7.49 0.53 -12.68
C ILE A 125 6.58 -0.69 -12.83
N THR A 126 6.69 -1.67 -11.93
CA THR A 126 5.91 -2.92 -12.02
C THR A 126 4.41 -2.65 -11.89
N THR A 127 3.99 -1.77 -10.97
CA THR A 127 2.58 -1.45 -10.79
C THR A 127 2.03 -0.63 -11.96
N SER A 128 2.81 0.30 -12.50
CA SER A 128 2.42 1.09 -13.68
C SER A 128 2.21 0.20 -14.90
N LEU A 129 3.17 -0.69 -15.19
CA LEU A 129 3.05 -1.64 -16.29
C LEU A 129 1.83 -2.53 -16.15
N CYS A 130 1.56 -3.05 -14.95
CA CYS A 130 0.37 -3.85 -14.67
C CYS A 130 -0.92 -3.07 -15.01
N PHE A 131 -1.02 -1.81 -14.57
CA PHE A 131 -2.20 -0.98 -14.84
C PHE A 131 -2.34 -0.62 -16.32
N PHE A 132 -1.24 -0.29 -17.00
CA PHE A 132 -1.28 0.06 -18.42
C PHE A 132 -1.65 -1.13 -19.30
N ILE A 133 -1.11 -2.32 -19.00
CA ILE A 133 -1.50 -3.56 -19.69
C ILE A 133 -3.00 -3.80 -19.51
N GLY A 134 -3.50 -3.73 -18.27
CA GLY A 134 -4.92 -3.87 -17.97
C GLY A 134 -5.81 -2.89 -18.73
N ALA A 135 -5.40 -1.62 -18.79
CA ALA A 135 -6.17 -0.57 -19.47
C ALA A 135 -6.23 -0.75 -21.00
N CYS A 136 -5.33 -1.54 -21.58
CA CYS A 136 -5.31 -1.83 -23.01
C CYS A 136 -6.13 -3.07 -23.40
N ILE A 137 -6.36 -4.02 -22.48
CA ILE A 137 -6.97 -5.33 -22.79
C ILE A 137 -8.34 -5.23 -23.50
N PRO A 138 -9.30 -4.39 -23.05
CA PRO A 138 -10.63 -4.33 -23.70
C PRO A 138 -10.59 -3.89 -25.17
N LYS A 139 -9.51 -3.24 -25.62
CA LYS A 139 -9.32 -2.87 -27.03
C LYS A 139 -9.10 -4.09 -27.93
N PHE A 140 -8.70 -5.23 -27.36
CA PHE A 140 -8.30 -6.43 -28.10
C PHE A 140 -9.19 -7.65 -27.83
N LEU A 141 -9.94 -7.65 -26.73
CA LEU A 141 -10.75 -8.79 -26.30
C LEU A 141 -12.19 -8.36 -26.05
N ASN A 142 -13.15 -9.17 -26.51
CA ASN A 142 -14.55 -8.98 -26.19
C ASN A 142 -14.84 -9.43 -24.74
N ILE A 143 -15.11 -8.47 -23.86
CA ILE A 143 -15.29 -8.74 -22.43
C ILE A 143 -16.75 -9.14 -22.16
N THR A 144 -16.95 -10.42 -21.86
CA THR A 144 -18.26 -10.96 -21.47
C THR A 144 -18.44 -10.96 -19.96
N ASN A 145 -19.71 -10.95 -19.50
CA ASN A 145 -20.04 -11.08 -18.08
C ASN A 145 -19.48 -12.39 -17.46
N TYR A 146 -19.32 -13.46 -18.25
CA TYR A 146 -18.72 -14.71 -17.82
C TYR A 146 -17.24 -14.55 -17.44
N ILE A 147 -16.46 -13.81 -18.24
CA ILE A 147 -15.05 -13.51 -17.93
C ILE A 147 -14.96 -12.73 -16.61
N ILE A 148 -15.80 -11.71 -16.44
CA ILE A 148 -15.85 -10.89 -15.22
C ILE A 148 -16.18 -11.75 -13.99
N LEU A 149 -17.13 -12.69 -14.11
CA LEU A 149 -17.49 -13.60 -13.03
C LEU A 149 -16.32 -14.51 -12.62
N ILE A 150 -15.59 -15.06 -13.59
CA ILE A 150 -14.39 -15.88 -13.34
C ILE A 150 -13.31 -15.07 -12.63
N ILE A 151 -13.07 -13.83 -13.04
CA ILE A 151 -12.10 -12.94 -12.38
C ILE A 151 -12.49 -12.71 -10.92
N PHE A 152 -13.76 -12.37 -10.63
CA PHE A 152 -14.20 -12.13 -9.26
C PHE A 152 -14.18 -13.40 -8.39
N PHE A 153 -14.45 -14.56 -8.98
CA PHE A 153 -14.30 -15.83 -8.28
C PHE A 153 -12.83 -16.05 -7.84
N GLN A 154 -11.86 -15.84 -8.74
CA GLN A 154 -10.45 -15.92 -8.41
C GLN A 154 -10.04 -14.91 -7.33
N VAL A 155 -10.49 -13.66 -7.45
CA VAL A 155 -10.28 -12.61 -6.46
C VAL A 155 -10.73 -13.06 -5.07
N ILE A 156 -11.99 -13.52 -4.95
CA ILE A 156 -12.58 -13.89 -3.66
C ILE A 156 -11.78 -15.05 -3.05
N LEU A 157 -11.40 -16.03 -3.87
CA LEU A 157 -10.57 -17.15 -3.45
C LEU A 157 -9.20 -16.68 -2.93
N LEU A 158 -8.49 -15.84 -3.69
CA LEU A 158 -7.17 -15.32 -3.30
C LEU A 158 -7.25 -14.48 -2.03
N LEU A 159 -8.24 -13.59 -1.91
CA LEU A 159 -8.47 -12.81 -0.69
C LEU A 159 -8.81 -13.71 0.49
N TYR A 160 -9.64 -14.74 0.29
CA TYR A 160 -9.96 -15.68 1.35
C TYR A 160 -8.74 -16.48 1.82
N LEU A 161 -7.85 -16.89 0.92
CA LEU A 161 -6.68 -17.69 1.29
C LEU A 161 -5.54 -16.86 1.89
N TYR A 162 -5.30 -15.67 1.35
CA TYR A 162 -4.02 -14.96 1.54
C TYR A 162 -4.15 -13.60 2.25
N SER A 163 -5.36 -13.05 2.42
CA SER A 163 -5.55 -11.76 3.07
C SER A 163 -5.68 -11.85 4.60
N PRO A 164 -5.16 -10.87 5.37
CA PRO A 164 -4.24 -9.82 4.93
C PRO A 164 -2.80 -10.35 4.92
N ALA A 165 -2.00 -9.89 3.95
CA ALA A 165 -0.59 -10.23 3.83
C ALA A 165 0.30 -9.13 4.42
N ASP A 166 1.30 -9.51 5.21
CA ASP A 166 2.20 -8.57 5.89
C ASP A 166 3.59 -8.52 5.25
N THR A 167 4.48 -7.67 5.76
CA THR A 167 5.90 -7.62 5.34
C THR A 167 6.79 -7.59 6.57
N GLU A 168 8.09 -7.81 6.40
CA GLU A 168 9.06 -7.75 7.52
C GLU A 168 9.07 -6.36 8.18
N ALA A 169 8.89 -5.31 7.36
CA ALA A 169 8.85 -3.93 7.83
C ALA A 169 7.54 -3.56 8.53
N ARG A 170 6.46 -4.34 8.32
CA ARG A 170 5.12 -4.10 8.86
C ARG A 170 4.44 -5.43 9.17
N PRO A 171 4.88 -6.18 10.20
CA PRO A 171 4.26 -7.43 10.58
C PRO A 171 2.89 -7.19 11.20
N LEU A 172 1.91 -8.06 10.90
CA LEU A 172 0.54 -7.95 11.41
C LEU A 172 0.31 -8.95 12.56
N LEU A 173 0.70 -8.59 13.78
CA LEU A 173 0.77 -9.55 14.91
C LEU A 173 -0.61 -10.01 15.43
N GLY A 174 -1.61 -9.11 15.42
CA GLY A 174 -2.91 -9.37 16.05
C GLY A 174 -3.86 -10.24 15.23
N LYS A 175 -4.25 -11.43 15.76
CA LYS A 175 -5.23 -12.33 15.11
C LYS A 175 -6.59 -11.65 14.88
N LYS A 176 -7.10 -10.92 15.88
CA LYS A 176 -8.38 -10.18 15.78
C LYS A 176 -8.33 -9.10 14.71
N LEU A 177 -7.23 -8.33 14.65
CA LEU A 177 -7.00 -7.32 13.62
C LEU A 177 -7.01 -7.93 12.22
N ARG A 178 -6.26 -9.03 12.04
CA ARG A 178 -6.17 -9.70 10.73
C ARG A 178 -7.49 -10.26 10.24
N SER A 179 -8.26 -10.87 11.14
CA SER A 179 -9.62 -11.33 10.82
C SER A 179 -10.51 -10.16 10.36
N LYS A 180 -10.48 -9.02 11.09
CA LYS A 180 -11.23 -7.81 10.73
C LYS A 180 -10.82 -7.25 9.36
N LEU A 181 -9.52 -7.21 9.07
CA LEU A 181 -8.99 -6.74 7.78
C LEU A 181 -9.38 -7.66 6.63
N LYS A 182 -9.27 -8.98 6.81
CA LYS A 182 -9.73 -9.98 5.84
C LYS A 182 -11.21 -9.79 5.50
N MET A 183 -12.06 -9.65 6.52
CA MET A 183 -13.50 -9.43 6.31
C MET A 183 -13.78 -8.13 5.56
N LYS A 184 -13.05 -7.05 5.86
CA LYS A 184 -13.18 -5.79 5.13
C LYS A 184 -12.74 -5.93 3.67
N ALA A 185 -11.63 -6.63 3.40
CA ALA A 185 -11.16 -6.86 2.04
C ALA A 185 -12.18 -7.66 1.21
N LEU A 186 -12.72 -8.75 1.77
CA LEU A 186 -13.76 -9.56 1.12
C LEU A 186 -15.04 -8.75 0.89
N PHE A 187 -15.49 -8.00 1.90
CA PHE A 187 -16.68 -7.15 1.78
C PHE A 187 -16.51 -6.08 0.69
N SER A 188 -15.35 -5.43 0.62
CA SER A 188 -15.04 -4.47 -0.45
C SER A 188 -15.00 -5.13 -1.83
N ALA A 189 -14.48 -6.35 -1.96
CA ALA A 189 -14.50 -7.10 -3.21
C ALA A 189 -15.93 -7.42 -3.65
N CYS A 190 -16.80 -7.84 -2.72
CA CYS A 190 -18.22 -8.09 -3.02
C CYS A 190 -18.95 -6.82 -3.48
N ILE A 191 -18.70 -5.68 -2.83
CA ILE A 191 -19.27 -4.39 -3.28
C ILE A 191 -18.81 -4.05 -4.70
N LEU A 192 -17.51 -4.18 -4.98
CA LEU A 192 -16.98 -3.89 -6.31
C LEU A 192 -17.49 -4.87 -7.38
N MET A 193 -17.74 -6.13 -7.01
CA MET A 193 -18.38 -7.11 -7.88
C MET A 193 -19.81 -6.68 -8.23
N ILE A 194 -20.64 -6.36 -7.23
CA ILE A 194 -22.02 -5.89 -7.45
C ILE A 194 -22.00 -4.62 -8.31
N LEU A 195 -21.16 -3.64 -7.96
CA LEU A 195 -21.01 -2.40 -8.73
C LEU A 195 -20.65 -2.67 -10.19
N SER A 196 -19.71 -3.59 -10.43
CA SER A 196 -19.32 -4.00 -11.79
C SER A 196 -20.52 -4.55 -12.56
N PHE A 197 -21.28 -5.49 -11.99
CA PHE A 197 -22.43 -6.08 -12.68
C PHE A 197 -23.60 -5.11 -12.89
N SER A 198 -23.71 -4.04 -12.09
CA SER A 198 -24.72 -2.98 -12.26
C SER A 198 -24.42 -1.98 -13.38
N ILE A 199 -23.20 -1.99 -13.94
CA ILE A 199 -22.81 -1.12 -15.05
C ILE A 199 -23.15 -1.84 -16.38
N ASN A 200 -23.46 -1.11 -17.45
CA ASN A 200 -23.69 -1.72 -18.77
C ASN A 200 -22.42 -1.76 -19.65
N ASP A 201 -21.55 -0.77 -19.50
CA ASP A 201 -20.27 -0.65 -20.22
C ASP A 201 -19.31 -1.80 -19.86
N SER A 202 -18.94 -2.61 -20.86
CA SER A 202 -18.08 -3.79 -20.72
C SER A 202 -16.65 -3.45 -20.30
N ASP A 203 -16.15 -2.30 -20.73
CA ASP A 203 -14.78 -1.88 -20.45
C ASP A 203 -14.66 -1.44 -19.00
N LEU A 204 -15.66 -0.68 -18.51
CA LEU A 204 -15.72 -0.28 -17.09
C LEU A 204 -15.76 -1.50 -16.16
N LYS A 205 -16.55 -2.53 -16.50
CA LYS A 205 -16.57 -3.80 -15.76
C LYS A 205 -15.19 -4.43 -15.71
N PHE A 206 -14.53 -4.49 -16.87
CA PHE A 206 -13.20 -5.06 -16.98
C PHE A 206 -12.21 -4.31 -16.09
N TYR A 207 -12.12 -2.99 -16.21
CA TYR A 207 -11.19 -2.18 -15.43
C TYR A 207 -11.36 -2.35 -13.92
N ILE A 208 -12.61 -2.40 -13.42
CA ILE A 208 -12.90 -2.66 -12.01
C ILE A 208 -12.40 -4.04 -11.61
N SER A 209 -12.83 -5.09 -12.33
CA SER A 209 -12.48 -6.48 -12.02
C SER A 209 -10.96 -6.71 -12.08
N TYR A 210 -10.29 -6.12 -13.06
CA TYR A 210 -8.85 -6.22 -13.26
C TYR A 210 -8.05 -5.53 -12.14
N GLY A 211 -8.46 -4.33 -11.71
CA GLY A 211 -7.80 -3.65 -10.58
C GLY A 211 -7.89 -4.44 -9.27
N VAL A 212 -9.06 -5.04 -9.01
CA VAL A 212 -9.26 -5.93 -7.87
C VAL A 212 -8.40 -7.21 -8.00
N LEU A 213 -8.33 -7.80 -9.19
CA LEU A 213 -7.49 -8.96 -9.49
C LEU A 213 -6.02 -8.67 -9.26
N CYS A 214 -5.51 -7.56 -9.80
CA CYS A 214 -4.13 -7.12 -9.61
C CYS A 214 -3.76 -7.07 -8.14
N GLU A 215 -4.63 -6.51 -7.30
CA GLU A 215 -4.36 -6.43 -5.87
C GLU A 215 -4.38 -7.82 -5.20
N SER A 216 -5.36 -8.66 -5.55
CA SER A 216 -5.44 -10.02 -5.00
C SER A 216 -4.22 -10.89 -5.36
N ILE A 217 -3.54 -10.60 -6.48
CA ILE A 217 -2.29 -11.24 -6.86
C ILE A 217 -1.14 -10.78 -5.96
N THR A 218 -1.10 -9.50 -5.55
CA THR A 218 0.03 -8.95 -4.75
C THR A 218 0.17 -9.55 -3.35
N ILE A 219 -0.88 -10.19 -2.84
CA ILE A 219 -0.91 -10.83 -1.51
C ILE A 219 -0.50 -12.31 -1.55
N THR A 220 -0.25 -12.88 -2.74
CA THR A 220 0.08 -14.29 -2.90
C THR A 220 1.54 -14.60 -2.56
N PRO A 221 1.85 -15.81 -2.05
CA PRO A 221 3.23 -16.20 -1.71
C PRO A 221 4.19 -16.13 -2.91
N ILE A 222 3.69 -16.44 -4.12
CA ILE A 222 4.48 -16.45 -5.35
C ILE A 222 5.03 -15.05 -5.64
N ILE A 223 4.17 -14.03 -5.52
CA ILE A 223 4.58 -12.65 -5.73
C ILE A 223 5.58 -12.21 -4.67
N TYR A 224 5.41 -12.61 -3.41
CA TYR A 224 6.40 -12.33 -2.36
C TYR A 224 7.78 -12.92 -2.68
N LYS A 225 7.82 -14.16 -3.18
CA LYS A 225 9.06 -14.80 -3.64
C LYS A 225 9.69 -14.03 -4.80
N LEU A 226 8.90 -13.58 -5.78
CA LEU A 226 9.35 -12.78 -6.92
C LEU A 226 9.99 -11.45 -6.48
N PHE A 227 9.44 -10.81 -5.45
CA PHE A 227 9.98 -9.56 -4.90
C PHE A 227 11.07 -9.77 -3.83
N GLY A 228 11.46 -11.01 -3.53
CA GLY A 228 12.47 -11.34 -2.53
C GLY A 228 12.08 -10.86 -1.12
N ARG A 229 10.80 -11.04 -0.76
CA ARG A 229 10.18 -10.65 0.51
C ARG A 229 9.74 -11.88 1.31
N GLY A 230 9.87 -11.78 2.63
CA GLY A 230 9.34 -12.73 3.60
C GLY A 230 7.82 -12.71 3.66
N TYR A 231 7.22 -13.88 3.85
CA TYR A 231 5.79 -14.09 3.88
C TYR A 231 5.34 -14.59 5.26
N LYS A 232 4.11 -14.23 5.68
CA LYS A 232 3.56 -14.56 7.02
C LYS A 232 4.50 -14.20 8.17
N ASN A 233 5.02 -12.97 8.15
CA ASN A 233 6.07 -12.53 9.07
C ASN A 233 5.60 -12.53 10.52
N TYR A 234 4.30 -12.32 10.77
CA TYR A 234 3.67 -12.47 12.09
C TYR A 234 3.87 -13.84 12.76
N GLU A 235 4.17 -14.92 12.03
CA GLU A 235 4.42 -16.25 12.63
C GLU A 235 5.79 -16.25 13.33
N ARG A 236 6.81 -15.74 12.64
CA ARG A 236 8.18 -15.61 13.16
C ARG A 236 8.26 -14.74 14.40
N TYR A 237 7.48 -13.66 14.46
CA TYR A 237 7.44 -12.79 15.64
C TYR A 237 6.75 -13.43 16.85
N LYS A 238 5.81 -14.36 16.65
CA LYS A 238 5.19 -15.07 17.77
C LYS A 238 6.15 -16.09 18.37
N GLU A 239 6.92 -16.77 17.53
CA GLU A 239 7.95 -17.71 17.95
C GLU A 239 9.06 -17.03 18.76
N ALA A 240 9.41 -15.77 18.46
CA ALA A 240 10.43 -15.02 19.19
C ALA A 240 9.97 -14.47 20.56
N ILE A 241 8.68 -14.53 20.89
CA ILE A 241 8.11 -14.00 22.14
C ILE A 241 7.80 -15.15 23.13
N HIS A 242 7.87 -16.40 22.69
CA HIS A 242 7.70 -17.61 23.51
C HIS A 242 9.05 -18.27 23.79
#